data_AF-A0A0G4HAR6-F1
#
_entry.id   AF-A0A0G4HAR6-F1
#
_cell.length_a   1.000
_cell.length_b   1.000
_cell.length_c   1.000
_cell.angle_alpha   90.00
_cell.angle_beta   90.00
_cell.angle_gamma   90.00
#
_symmetry.space_group_name_H-M   'P 1'
#
loop_
_entity.id
_entity.type
_entity.pdbx_description
1 polymer ?
#
loop_
_entity_poly.entity_id
_entity_poly.type
_entity_poly.pdbx_seq_one_letter_code
_entity_poly.pdbx_strand_id
1 'polypeptide(L)'
;MDGMRAELATAIEKERKHKVVDEQKKRAIYSAPSYDAFKDLVATADLKPVNRQDLDTLFNDKPKRQIFNSHFIPKPCCNSLAEKGAAASAQSQATIHTEGSHPKTPAELDREWRCCRTAEQKIRFMSGLRCGPLASIFLKETDPDLVLCAGQTFEEELKGLEEKGSKEGEEGKDTTEGGEWKSLVLSAARTFFSAVANASPTASDGLVMFLSSDEKELLRRVIAQVSSGNPHKAFAHGPDGPQMDSEEDPNALQSLSGEGQGDGERDDDNLQTLSKALS
;
A
#
# COMPACT_ATOMS: atom_id res chain seq x y z
N MET A 1 -25.31 38.34 45.20
CA MET A 1 -25.13 36.97 45.71
C MET A 1 -24.60 36.01 44.65
N ASP A 2 -24.76 36.31 43.35
CA ASP A 2 -24.36 35.38 42.28
C ASP A 2 -22.86 35.39 41.95
N GLY A 3 -22.14 36.49 42.18
CA GLY A 3 -20.69 36.58 41.94
C GLY A 3 -19.87 35.57 42.76
N MET A 4 -20.16 35.43 44.06
CA MET A 4 -19.48 34.46 44.92
C MET A 4 -19.74 33.01 44.50
N ARG A 5 -20.93 32.70 43.98
CA ARG A 5 -21.26 31.36 43.46
C ARG A 5 -20.46 31.04 42.20
N ALA A 6 -20.29 32.02 41.31
CA ALA A 6 -19.51 31.87 40.08
C ALA A 6 -18.01 31.70 40.37
N GLU A 7 -17.46 32.47 41.32
CA GLU A 7 -16.07 32.33 41.76
C GLU A 7 -15.81 30.94 42.38
N LEU A 8 -16.72 30.48 43.24
CA LEU A 8 -16.62 29.17 43.87
C LEU A 8 -16.71 28.03 42.83
N ALA A 9 -17.62 28.13 41.85
CA ALA A 9 -17.72 27.16 40.77
C ALA A 9 -16.43 27.10 39.93
N THR A 10 -15.83 28.25 39.65
CA THR A 10 -14.56 28.34 38.90
C THR A 10 -13.40 27.73 39.66
N ALA A 11 -13.31 27.97 40.97
CA ALA A 11 -12.28 27.39 41.82
C ALA A 11 -12.37 25.85 41.86
N ILE A 12 -13.58 25.30 42.00
CA ILE A 12 -13.82 23.85 41.99
C ILE A 12 -13.36 23.24 40.65
N GLU A 13 -13.74 23.85 39.53
CA GLU A 13 -13.36 23.31 38.21
C GLU A 13 -11.86 23.37 37.96
N LYS A 14 -11.18 24.43 38.44
CA LYS A 14 -9.72 24.54 38.37
C LYS A 14 -9.03 23.47 39.20
N GLU A 15 -9.51 23.22 40.42
CA GLU A 15 -8.98 22.16 41.28
C GLU A 15 -9.19 20.77 40.67
N ARG A 16 -10.38 20.53 40.10
CA ARG A 16 -10.70 19.28 39.38
C ARG A 16 -9.73 19.04 38.23
N LYS A 17 -9.52 20.05 37.37
CA LYS A 17 -8.55 19.96 36.25
C LYS A 17 -7.13 19.69 36.74
N HIS A 18 -6.70 20.40 37.79
CA HIS A 18 -5.36 20.20 38.35
C HIS A 18 -5.16 18.77 38.86
N LYS A 19 -6.14 18.19 39.58
CA LYS A 19 -6.09 16.81 40.06
C LYS A 19 -5.97 15.80 38.91
N VAL A 20 -6.78 15.96 37.86
CA VAL A 20 -6.74 15.06 36.70
C VAL A 20 -5.39 15.11 36.00
N VAL A 21 -4.85 16.31 35.79
CA VAL A 21 -3.52 16.49 35.17
C VAL A 21 -2.42 15.87 36.03
N ASP A 22 -2.48 16.04 37.35
CA ASP A 22 -1.47 15.49 38.27
C ASP A 22 -1.49 13.95 38.31
N GLU A 23 -2.68 13.34 38.36
CA GLU A 23 -2.82 11.89 38.28
C GLU A 23 -2.33 11.35 36.92
N GLN A 24 -2.62 12.05 35.82
CA GLN A 24 -2.12 11.67 34.50
C GLN A 24 -0.61 11.81 34.41
N LYS A 25 0.00 12.85 35.00
CA LYS A 25 1.46 12.98 35.11
C LYS A 25 2.06 11.81 35.87
N LYS A 26 1.50 11.45 37.04
CA LYS A 26 1.97 10.29 37.82
C LYS A 26 1.90 9.01 36.99
N ARG A 27 0.80 8.77 36.29
CA ARG A 27 0.64 7.61 35.41
C ARG A 27 1.64 7.62 34.24
N ALA A 28 1.82 8.76 33.59
CA ALA A 28 2.69 8.92 32.44
C ALA A 28 4.17 8.73 32.82
N ILE A 29 4.60 9.08 34.04
CA ILE A 29 5.97 8.81 34.52
C ILE A 29 6.33 7.32 34.42
N TYR A 30 5.38 6.42 34.72
CA TYR A 30 5.62 4.97 34.67
C TYR A 30 5.39 4.36 33.29
N SER A 31 4.57 5.00 32.46
CA SER A 31 4.08 4.44 31.20
C SER A 31 4.82 4.96 29.96
N ALA A 32 5.38 6.16 30.01
CA ALA A 32 5.94 6.80 28.82
C ALA A 32 7.37 6.32 28.53
N PRO A 33 7.69 5.90 27.30
CA PRO A 33 9.05 5.49 26.93
C PRO A 33 9.99 6.68 26.66
N SER A 34 9.45 7.88 26.46
CA SER A 34 10.21 9.09 26.16
C SER A 34 9.52 10.34 26.73
N TYR A 35 10.25 11.46 26.80
CA TYR A 35 9.71 12.73 27.27
C TYR A 35 8.63 13.29 26.35
N ASP A 36 8.77 13.12 25.04
CA ASP A 36 7.76 13.58 24.08
C ASP A 36 6.46 12.79 24.27
N ALA A 37 6.52 11.47 24.42
CA ALA A 37 5.36 10.64 24.73
C ALA A 37 4.73 11.02 26.08
N PHE A 38 5.53 11.37 27.09
CA PHE A 38 5.04 11.89 28.37
C PHE A 38 4.26 13.21 28.17
N LYS A 39 4.80 14.14 27.38
CA LYS A 39 4.15 15.43 27.10
C LYS A 39 2.80 15.23 26.41
N ASP A 40 2.73 14.33 25.44
CA ASP A 40 1.48 14.02 24.73
C ASP A 40 0.44 13.36 25.65
N LEU A 41 0.86 12.43 26.51
CA LEU A 41 -0.02 11.80 27.51
C LEU A 41 -0.56 12.78 28.54
N VAL A 42 0.23 13.78 28.95
CA VAL A 42 -0.22 14.81 29.88
C VAL A 42 -1.10 15.85 29.20
N ALA A 43 -0.81 16.18 27.94
CA ALA A 43 -1.62 17.11 27.14
C ALA A 43 -3.03 16.58 26.87
N THR A 44 -3.25 15.27 26.94
CA THR A 44 -4.56 14.63 26.75
C THR A 44 -5.37 14.47 28.05
N ALA A 45 -4.86 14.94 29.19
CA ALA A 45 -5.49 14.73 30.50
C ALA A 45 -6.86 15.39 30.65
N ASP A 46 -7.11 16.51 29.97
CA ASP A 46 -8.34 17.29 30.05
C ASP A 46 -9.38 16.91 28.98
N LEU A 47 -9.04 15.96 28.10
CA LEU A 47 -9.97 15.43 27.10
C LEU A 47 -11.07 14.61 27.78
N LYS A 48 -12.32 14.82 27.34
CA LYS A 48 -13.44 14.01 27.80
C LYS A 48 -13.27 12.59 27.27
N PRO A 49 -13.44 11.55 28.11
CA PRO A 49 -13.46 10.18 27.62
C PRO A 49 -14.59 10.04 26.61
N VAL A 50 -14.28 9.45 25.45
CA VAL A 50 -15.24 9.25 24.37
C VAL A 50 -16.30 8.26 24.85
N ASN A 51 -17.56 8.68 24.86
CA ASN A 51 -18.67 7.80 25.21
C ASN A 51 -19.07 6.95 23.98
N ARG A 52 -19.63 5.76 24.22
CA ARG A 52 -20.14 4.90 23.14
C ARG A 52 -21.22 5.59 22.30
N GLN A 53 -22.02 6.46 22.92
CA GLN A 53 -22.99 7.30 22.23
C GLN A 53 -22.32 8.29 21.26
N ASP A 54 -21.16 8.84 21.63
CA ASP A 54 -20.40 9.74 20.76
C ASP A 54 -19.87 8.97 19.55
N LEU A 55 -19.38 7.74 19.75
CA LEU A 55 -18.98 6.86 18.65
C LEU A 55 -20.15 6.52 17.72
N ASP A 56 -21.30 6.15 18.27
CA ASP A 56 -22.49 5.82 17.48
C ASP A 56 -22.95 7.02 16.63
N THR A 57 -22.83 8.25 17.13
CA THR A 57 -23.10 9.46 16.32
C THR A 57 -22.07 9.68 15.22
N LEU A 58 -20.79 9.42 15.49
CA LEU A 58 -19.72 9.57 14.48
C LEU A 58 -19.83 8.53 13.36
N PHE A 59 -20.32 7.32 13.65
CA PHE A 59 -20.39 6.23 12.68
C PHE A 59 -21.77 6.10 11.98
N ASN A 60 -22.87 6.48 12.63
CA ASN A 60 -24.22 6.29 12.07
C ASN A 60 -24.83 7.56 11.44
N ASP A 61 -24.37 8.76 11.81
CA ASP A 61 -24.76 9.94 11.05
C ASP A 61 -24.05 9.92 9.70
N LYS A 62 -24.82 9.66 8.63
CA LYS A 62 -24.38 9.85 7.25
C LYS A 62 -23.57 11.14 7.18
N PRO A 63 -22.33 11.13 6.66
CA PRO A 63 -21.39 12.23 6.83
C PRO A 63 -21.98 13.52 6.27
N LYS A 64 -22.57 14.33 7.16
CA LYS A 64 -22.86 15.73 6.88
C LYS A 64 -21.52 16.41 6.89
N ARG A 65 -20.84 16.36 5.74
CA ARG A 65 -19.62 17.08 5.34
C ARG A 65 -19.23 18.12 6.38
N GLN A 66 -18.56 17.69 7.45
CA GLN A 66 -17.91 18.62 8.34
C GLN A 66 -16.65 19.03 7.60
N ILE A 67 -16.69 20.26 7.10
CA ILE A 67 -15.62 20.99 6.45
C ILE A 67 -14.56 21.29 7.51
N PHE A 68 -13.92 20.24 8.04
CA PHE A 68 -12.76 20.37 8.91
C PHE A 68 -11.53 20.26 8.01
N ASN A 69 -10.97 21.42 7.68
CA ASN A 69 -9.65 21.64 7.05
C ASN A 69 -9.43 21.07 5.63
N SER A 70 -9.96 21.75 4.61
CA SER A 70 -9.48 21.67 3.22
C SER A 70 -8.14 22.39 2.97
N HIS A 71 -7.26 22.45 3.97
CA HIS A 71 -5.90 22.98 3.83
C HIS A 71 -4.81 21.97 4.19
N PHE A 72 -5.17 20.71 4.46
CA PHE A 72 -4.21 19.63 4.38
C PHE A 72 -4.08 19.24 2.91
N ILE A 73 -3.27 20.00 2.17
CA ILE A 73 -2.65 19.50 0.94
C ILE A 73 -1.63 18.46 1.44
N PRO A 74 -1.83 17.14 1.27
CA PRO A 74 -0.72 16.22 1.44
C PRO A 74 0.32 16.62 0.39
N LYS A 75 1.41 17.24 0.86
CA LYS A 75 2.63 17.34 0.04
C LYS A 75 2.97 15.92 -0.41
N PRO A 76 3.36 15.71 -1.68
CA PRO A 76 3.82 14.41 -2.13
C PRO A 76 4.94 13.96 -1.20
N CYS A 77 4.68 12.89 -0.45
CA CYS A 77 5.60 12.30 0.50
C CYS A 77 6.61 11.43 -0.24
N CYS A 78 7.33 12.05 -1.17
CA CYS A 78 8.58 11.54 -1.70
C CYS A 78 9.54 12.73 -1.85
N ASN A 79 10.66 12.63 -1.14
CA ASN A 79 11.87 13.48 -1.18
C ASN A 79 11.85 14.77 -0.33
N SER A 80 12.34 14.66 0.91
CA SER A 80 13.29 15.62 1.53
C SER A 80 13.31 15.48 3.06
N LEU A 81 14.23 14.68 3.61
CA LEU A 81 15.39 15.16 4.39
C LEU A 81 16.06 13.98 5.10
N ALA A 82 17.29 13.74 4.66
CA ALA A 82 18.29 13.02 5.41
C ALA A 82 18.65 13.79 6.71
N GLU A 83 19.02 13.00 7.72
CA GLU A 83 19.95 13.31 8.82
C GLU A 83 19.58 14.39 9.84
N LYS A 84 18.94 13.95 10.94
CA LYS A 84 19.62 13.89 12.25
C LYS A 84 18.74 13.21 13.31
N GLY A 85 19.30 12.20 13.98
CA GLY A 85 18.80 11.74 15.29
C GLY A 85 18.36 10.28 15.36
N ALA A 86 19.24 9.35 15.01
CA ALA A 86 19.13 7.97 15.50
C ALA A 86 19.56 7.92 16.97
N ALA A 87 18.67 7.52 17.87
CA ALA A 87 18.89 6.43 18.83
C ALA A 87 17.73 6.31 19.85
N ALA A 88 17.28 5.06 20.05
CA ALA A 88 16.48 4.54 21.16
C ALA A 88 14.94 4.72 21.12
N SER A 89 14.29 3.89 20.30
CA SER A 89 13.14 3.10 20.78
C SER A 89 13.04 1.79 20.00
N ALA A 90 13.86 0.83 20.43
CA ALA A 90 13.82 -0.55 19.99
C ALA A 90 12.85 -1.35 20.89
N GLN A 91 11.54 -1.19 20.69
CA GLN A 91 10.54 -2.16 21.19
C GLN A 91 9.12 -1.98 20.62
N SER A 92 9.01 -1.52 19.38
CA SER A 92 7.93 -1.97 18.51
C SER A 92 8.61 -2.66 17.35
N GLN A 93 8.86 -3.97 17.54
CA GLN A 93 9.17 -4.83 16.42
C GLN A 93 8.05 -4.61 15.39
N ALA A 94 8.38 -3.89 14.32
CA ALA A 94 7.90 -4.30 13.02
C ALA A 94 8.26 -5.78 12.96
N THR A 95 7.28 -6.64 13.19
CA THR A 95 7.33 -8.00 12.70
C THR A 95 7.60 -7.86 11.22
N ILE A 96 8.87 -7.91 10.86
CA ILE A 96 9.31 -8.33 9.53
C ILE A 96 8.57 -9.64 9.38
N HIS A 97 7.45 -9.61 8.65
CA HIS A 97 6.69 -10.81 8.37
C HIS A 97 7.69 -11.76 7.74
N THR A 98 7.92 -12.90 8.40
CA THR A 98 8.71 -14.00 7.87
C THR A 98 8.24 -14.26 6.45
N GLU A 99 9.18 -14.34 5.51
CA GLU A 99 8.95 -14.66 4.11
C GLU A 99 7.85 -15.74 4.01
N GLY A 100 6.66 -15.34 3.52
CA GLY A 100 5.52 -16.26 3.36
C GLY A 100 4.20 -15.85 4.03
N SER A 101 4.17 -14.84 4.91
CA SER A 101 2.89 -14.34 5.44
C SER A 101 2.28 -13.29 4.51
N HIS A 102 1.40 -13.70 3.59
CA HIS A 102 0.62 -12.77 2.76
C HIS A 102 -0.35 -11.93 3.61
N PRO A 103 -0.54 -10.63 3.29
CA PRO A 103 -1.53 -9.80 3.96
C PRO A 103 -2.92 -10.41 3.77
N LYS A 104 -3.71 -10.49 4.83
CA LYS A 104 -5.07 -11.05 4.81
C LYS A 104 -6.14 -9.97 4.85
N THR A 105 -5.77 -8.76 5.26
CA THR A 105 -6.69 -7.63 5.41
C THR A 105 -6.17 -6.39 4.69
N PRO A 106 -7.06 -5.47 4.28
CA PRO A 106 -6.65 -4.22 3.64
C PRO A 106 -5.71 -3.39 4.51
N ALA A 107 -5.94 -3.37 5.82
CA ALA A 107 -5.12 -2.65 6.78
C ALA A 107 -3.70 -3.26 6.92
N GLU A 108 -3.56 -4.58 6.81
CA GLU A 108 -2.24 -5.24 6.77
C GLU A 108 -1.50 -4.90 5.48
N LEU A 109 -2.19 -4.91 4.33
CA LEU A 109 -1.62 -4.53 3.05
C LEU A 109 -1.11 -3.08 3.05
N ASP A 110 -1.94 -2.12 3.50
CA ASP A 110 -1.57 -0.71 3.60
C ASP A 110 -0.41 -0.51 4.60
N ARG A 111 -0.45 -1.17 5.76
CA ARG A 111 0.63 -1.11 6.75
C ARG A 111 1.95 -1.61 6.16
N GLU A 112 1.95 -2.76 5.49
CA GLU A 112 3.17 -3.35 4.91
C GLU A 112 3.69 -2.50 3.75
N TRP A 113 2.80 -1.97 2.91
CA TRP A 113 3.13 -1.03 1.85
C TRP A 113 3.82 0.24 2.38
N ARG A 114 3.34 0.79 3.49
CA ARG A 114 3.96 1.95 4.17
C ARG A 114 5.27 1.61 4.88
N CYS A 115 5.47 0.36 5.27
CA CYS A 115 6.75 -0.12 5.82
C CYS A 115 7.85 -0.20 4.76
N CYS A 116 7.50 -0.42 3.48
CA CYS A 116 8.45 -0.37 2.38
C CYS A 116 8.95 1.07 2.13
N ARG A 117 10.25 1.30 2.39
CA ARG A 117 10.86 2.64 2.27
C ARG A 117 11.28 3.00 0.87
N THR A 118 11.63 2.00 0.07
CA THR A 118 12.12 2.18 -1.30
C THR A 118 11.11 1.62 -2.31
N ALA A 119 11.10 2.19 -3.52
CA ALA A 119 10.29 1.68 -4.63
C ALA A 119 10.63 0.21 -4.96
N GLU A 120 11.91 -0.14 -4.89
CA GLU A 120 12.36 -1.52 -5.05
C GLU A 120 11.73 -2.49 -4.03
N GLN A 121 11.68 -2.09 -2.74
CA GLN A 121 11.03 -2.90 -1.70
C GLN A 121 9.53 -3.07 -1.97
N LYS A 122 8.86 -1.99 -2.40
CA LYS A 122 7.45 -2.03 -2.78
C LYS A 122 7.19 -2.99 -3.94
N ILE A 123 8.00 -2.92 -5.00
CA ILE A 123 7.88 -3.81 -6.15
C ILE A 123 8.15 -5.27 -5.77
N ARG A 124 9.20 -5.54 -4.99
CA ARG A 124 9.51 -6.89 -4.50
C ARG A 124 8.37 -7.44 -3.63
N PHE A 125 7.86 -6.62 -2.72
CA PHE A 125 6.69 -6.97 -1.90
C PHE A 125 5.49 -7.35 -2.78
N MET A 126 5.16 -6.52 -3.77
CA MET A 126 4.05 -6.77 -4.69
C MET A 126 4.25 -8.00 -5.57
N SER A 127 5.48 -8.24 -6.04
CA SER A 127 5.81 -9.41 -6.84
C SER A 127 5.67 -10.73 -6.07
N GLY A 128 5.76 -10.68 -4.74
CA GLY A 128 5.50 -11.83 -3.87
C GLY A 128 4.01 -12.11 -3.66
N LEU A 129 3.11 -11.19 -4.02
CA LEU A 129 1.67 -11.37 -3.83
C LEU A 129 1.06 -12.11 -5.02
N ARG A 130 0.02 -12.91 -4.75
CA ARG A 130 -0.77 -13.60 -5.77
C ARG A 130 -2.06 -12.82 -6.05
N CYS A 131 -2.52 -12.84 -7.29
CA CYS A 131 -3.74 -12.13 -7.70
C CYS A 131 -4.99 -12.54 -6.89
N GLY A 132 -5.18 -13.84 -6.61
CA GLY A 132 -6.35 -14.34 -5.89
C GLY A 132 -6.53 -13.78 -4.46
N PRO A 133 -5.56 -14.00 -3.55
CA PRO A 133 -5.60 -13.40 -2.21
C PRO A 133 -5.70 -11.87 -2.25
N LEU A 134 -4.99 -11.23 -3.17
CA LEU A 134 -5.01 -9.77 -3.30
C LEU A 134 -6.39 -9.24 -3.73
N ALA A 135 -7.08 -9.90 -4.67
CA ALA A 135 -8.44 -9.56 -5.05
C ALA A 135 -9.43 -9.73 -3.89
N SER A 136 -9.23 -10.74 -3.03
CA SER A 136 -10.06 -10.94 -1.84
C SER A 136 -9.93 -9.82 -0.80
N ILE A 137 -8.76 -9.19 -0.73
CA ILE A 137 -8.52 -8.01 0.11
C ILE A 137 -9.31 -6.81 -0.43
N PHE A 138 -9.22 -6.56 -1.74
CA PHE A 138 -9.91 -5.45 -2.40
C PHE A 138 -11.43 -5.62 -2.52
N LEU A 139 -11.94 -6.84 -2.39
CA LEU A 139 -13.38 -7.14 -2.46
C LEU A 139 -14.20 -6.34 -1.46
N LYS A 140 -13.64 -6.09 -0.26
CA LYS A 140 -14.34 -5.40 0.82
C LYS A 140 -14.25 -3.88 0.69
N GLU A 141 -13.04 -3.39 0.42
CA GLU A 141 -12.73 -1.97 0.35
C GLU A 141 -11.44 -1.79 -0.45
N THR A 142 -11.45 -0.84 -1.39
CA THR A 142 -10.26 -0.47 -2.16
C THR A 142 -9.91 0.96 -1.78
N ASP A 143 -8.77 1.13 -1.11
CA ASP A 143 -8.26 2.44 -0.76
C ASP A 143 -7.70 3.14 -2.02
N PRO A 144 -8.28 4.27 -2.46
CA PRO A 144 -7.81 4.99 -3.64
C PRO A 144 -6.35 5.45 -3.50
N ASP A 145 -5.92 5.85 -2.29
CA ASP A 145 -4.58 6.38 -2.07
C ASP A 145 -3.52 5.28 -2.23
N LEU A 146 -3.86 4.05 -1.83
CA LEU A 146 -2.99 2.89 -2.02
C LEU A 146 -2.81 2.58 -3.52
N VAL A 147 -3.90 2.58 -4.29
CA VAL A 147 -3.85 2.33 -5.74
C VAL A 147 -3.04 3.40 -6.47
N LEU A 148 -3.21 4.66 -6.09
CA LEU A 148 -2.43 5.77 -6.65
C LEU A 148 -0.96 5.69 -6.28
N CYS A 149 -0.64 5.44 -5.01
CA CYS A 149 0.74 5.31 -4.57
C CYS A 149 1.45 4.14 -5.28
N ALA A 150 0.74 3.02 -5.50
CA ALA A 150 1.25 1.90 -6.29
C ALA A 150 1.47 2.30 -7.76
N GLY A 151 0.49 2.95 -8.39
CA GLY A 151 0.60 3.43 -9.76
C GLY A 151 1.79 4.38 -9.98
N GLN A 152 1.98 5.34 -9.08
CA GLN A 152 3.12 6.27 -9.10
C GLN A 152 4.44 5.53 -8.97
N THR A 153 4.53 4.57 -8.03
CA THR A 153 5.74 3.76 -7.82
C THR A 153 6.11 2.98 -9.10
N PHE A 154 5.12 2.39 -9.79
CA PHE A 154 5.37 1.70 -11.05
C PHE A 154 5.77 2.66 -12.18
N GLU A 155 5.13 3.83 -12.29
CA GLU A 155 5.46 4.83 -13.31
C GLU A 155 6.90 5.37 -13.15
N GLU A 156 7.30 5.71 -11.93
CA GLU A 156 8.64 6.22 -11.61
C GLU A 156 9.74 5.21 -12.00
N GLU A 157 9.53 3.94 -11.66
CA GLU A 157 10.49 2.87 -11.94
C GLU A 157 10.56 2.53 -13.43
N LEU A 158 9.43 2.53 -14.14
CA LEU A 158 9.40 2.34 -15.59
C LEU A 158 10.10 3.48 -16.33
N LYS A 159 9.90 4.74 -15.93
CA LYS A 159 10.62 5.90 -16.48
C LYS A 159 12.12 5.82 -16.21
N GLY A 160 12.51 5.47 -14.98
CA GLY A 160 13.90 5.32 -14.61
C GLY A 160 14.65 4.28 -15.45
N LEU A 161 13.96 3.23 -15.90
CA LEU A 161 14.52 2.20 -16.79
C LEU A 161 14.68 2.70 -18.23
N GLU A 162 13.75 3.50 -18.75
CA GLU A 162 13.83 4.10 -20.09
C GLU A 162 14.98 5.11 -20.19
N GLU A 163 15.19 5.90 -19.14
CA GLU A 163 16.28 6.88 -19.07
C GLU A 163 17.67 6.23 -18.99
N LYS A 164 17.79 5.09 -18.29
CA LYS A 164 19.04 4.32 -18.23
C LYS A 164 19.38 3.71 -19.59
N GLY A 165 18.40 3.10 -20.26
CA GLY A 165 18.59 2.49 -21.59
C GLY A 165 19.04 3.49 -22.67
N SER A 166 18.63 4.76 -22.56
CA SER A 166 19.03 5.79 -23.52
C SER A 166 20.50 6.23 -23.40
N LYS A 167 21.15 5.99 -22.25
CA LYS A 167 22.54 6.42 -22.00
C LYS A 167 23.59 5.34 -22.34
N GLU A 168 23.20 4.07 -22.39
CA GLU A 168 24.12 2.93 -22.63
C GLU A 168 24.30 2.58 -24.11
N GLY A 169 23.60 3.28 -25.02
CA GLY A 169 23.60 3.01 -26.47
C GLY A 169 24.91 3.26 -27.23
N GLU A 170 26.01 3.66 -26.58
CA GLU A 170 27.30 3.90 -27.24
C GLU A 170 28.38 2.85 -26.90
N GLU A 171 28.18 1.98 -25.90
CA GLU A 171 29.14 0.94 -25.54
C GLU A 171 28.39 -0.39 -25.35
N GLY A 172 28.31 -1.19 -26.44
CA GLY A 172 27.48 -2.39 -26.59
C GLY A 172 27.77 -3.54 -25.64
N LYS A 173 27.41 -3.39 -24.36
CA LYS A 173 27.39 -4.45 -23.37
C LYS A 173 26.01 -4.49 -22.73
N ASP A 174 25.13 -5.31 -23.29
CA ASP A 174 23.80 -5.59 -22.73
C ASP A 174 23.93 -6.01 -21.26
N THR A 175 23.42 -5.18 -20.35
CA THR A 175 23.32 -5.53 -18.94
C THR A 175 22.03 -6.32 -18.73
N THR A 176 22.14 -7.65 -18.65
CA THR A 176 21.01 -8.57 -18.41
C THR A 176 20.14 -8.16 -17.21
N GLU A 177 20.75 -7.53 -16.21
CA GLU A 177 20.09 -7.08 -14.96
C GLU A 177 18.96 -6.05 -15.20
N GLY A 178 19.10 -5.14 -16.18
CA GLY A 178 18.07 -4.13 -16.46
C GLY A 178 16.79 -4.72 -17.05
N GLY A 179 16.94 -5.77 -17.87
CA GLY A 179 15.82 -6.50 -18.45
C GLY A 179 15.03 -7.29 -17.40
N GLU A 180 15.73 -7.93 -16.46
CA GLU A 180 15.12 -8.68 -15.36
C GLU A 180 14.30 -7.76 -14.44
N TRP A 181 14.85 -6.61 -14.05
CA TRP A 181 14.12 -5.64 -13.23
C TRP A 181 12.86 -5.15 -13.93
N LYS A 182 12.96 -4.73 -15.21
CA LYS A 182 11.80 -4.28 -15.99
C LYS A 182 10.69 -5.33 -16.05
N SER A 183 11.07 -6.59 -16.27
CA SER A 183 10.11 -7.71 -16.29
C SER A 183 9.42 -7.88 -14.93
N LEU A 184 10.18 -7.76 -13.84
CA LEU A 184 9.63 -7.84 -12.48
C LEU A 184 8.65 -6.69 -12.19
N VAL A 185 8.98 -5.44 -12.57
CA VAL A 185 8.07 -4.29 -12.40
C VAL A 185 6.76 -4.50 -13.15
N LEU A 186 6.84 -4.92 -14.42
CA LEU A 186 5.66 -5.16 -15.25
C LEU A 186 4.81 -6.31 -14.69
N SER A 187 5.44 -7.39 -14.23
CA SER A 187 4.75 -8.53 -13.61
C SER A 187 4.04 -8.15 -12.30
N ALA A 188 4.70 -7.36 -11.43
CA ALA A 188 4.12 -6.88 -10.19
C ALA A 188 2.93 -5.93 -10.45
N ALA A 189 3.09 -5.00 -11.40
CA ALA A 189 2.04 -4.08 -11.80
C ALA A 189 0.84 -4.81 -12.41
N ARG A 190 1.07 -5.79 -13.30
CA ARG A 190 0.02 -6.64 -13.87
C ARG A 190 -0.77 -7.35 -12.79
N THR A 191 -0.08 -8.02 -11.88
CA THR A 191 -0.72 -8.74 -10.76
C THR A 191 -1.56 -7.80 -9.89
N PHE A 192 -1.06 -6.60 -9.59
CA PHE A 192 -1.78 -5.61 -8.80
C PHE A 192 -3.04 -5.11 -9.48
N PHE A 193 -2.92 -4.62 -10.72
CA PHE A 193 -4.05 -4.03 -11.43
C PHE A 193 -5.08 -5.10 -11.83
N SER A 194 -4.65 -6.34 -12.13
CA SER A 194 -5.58 -7.46 -12.28
C SER A 194 -6.35 -7.74 -10.99
N ALA A 195 -5.70 -7.68 -9.82
CA ALA A 195 -6.39 -7.88 -8.55
C ALA A 195 -7.39 -6.76 -8.24
N VAL A 196 -7.05 -5.50 -8.54
CA VAL A 196 -7.96 -4.35 -8.42
C VAL A 196 -9.13 -4.45 -9.40
N ALA A 197 -8.88 -4.87 -10.64
CA ALA A 197 -9.92 -5.05 -11.64
C ALA A 197 -10.86 -6.23 -11.31
N ASN A 198 -10.32 -7.30 -10.74
CA ASN A 198 -11.09 -8.46 -10.25
C ASN A 198 -11.83 -8.17 -8.93
N ALA A 199 -11.50 -7.08 -8.24
CA ALA A 199 -12.32 -6.62 -7.13
C ALA A 199 -13.74 -6.29 -7.63
N SER A 200 -14.74 -6.36 -6.75
CA SER A 200 -16.15 -6.16 -7.13
C SER A 200 -16.32 -4.95 -8.07
N PRO A 201 -17.17 -5.02 -9.11
CA PRO A 201 -17.44 -3.88 -10.01
C PRO A 201 -17.82 -2.60 -9.25
N THR A 202 -18.50 -2.75 -8.12
CA THR A 202 -18.87 -1.63 -7.25
C THR A 202 -17.68 -0.95 -6.57
N ALA A 203 -16.60 -1.69 -6.30
CA ALA A 203 -15.40 -1.16 -5.68
C ALA A 203 -14.55 -0.39 -6.70
N SER A 204 -14.43 -0.92 -7.92
CA SER A 204 -13.73 -0.23 -9.01
C SER A 204 -14.48 1.02 -9.49
N ASP A 205 -15.82 0.98 -9.56
CA ASP A 205 -16.63 2.18 -9.83
C ASP A 205 -16.44 3.25 -8.75
N GLY A 206 -16.42 2.82 -7.48
CA GLY A 206 -16.13 3.70 -6.34
C GLY A 206 -14.77 4.37 -6.48
N LEU A 207 -13.73 3.58 -6.75
CA LEU A 207 -12.36 4.06 -6.99
C LEU A 207 -12.35 5.16 -8.07
N VAL A 208 -12.90 4.88 -9.26
CA VAL A 208 -12.93 5.83 -10.38
C VAL A 208 -13.63 7.15 -10.02
N MET A 209 -14.65 7.12 -9.17
CA MET A 209 -15.38 8.31 -8.76
C MET A 209 -14.57 9.24 -7.83
N PHE A 210 -13.59 8.71 -7.11
CA PHE A 210 -12.73 9.49 -6.20
C PHE A 210 -11.46 10.04 -6.85
N LEU A 211 -11.04 9.48 -7.98
CA LEU A 211 -9.84 9.92 -8.68
C LEU A 211 -10.07 11.22 -9.48
N SER A 212 -9.11 12.13 -9.40
CA SER A 212 -9.01 13.29 -10.29
C SER A 212 -8.68 12.89 -11.73
N SER A 213 -8.84 13.82 -12.68
CA SER A 213 -8.54 13.54 -14.09
C SER A 213 -7.07 13.17 -14.31
N ASP A 214 -6.16 13.82 -13.60
CA ASP A 214 -4.71 13.59 -13.73
C ASP A 214 -4.32 12.22 -13.16
N GLU A 215 -4.93 11.83 -12.03
CA GLU A 215 -4.75 10.52 -11.41
C GLU A 215 -5.28 9.38 -12.28
N LYS A 216 -6.45 9.57 -12.92
CA LYS A 216 -6.97 8.61 -13.90
C LYS A 216 -6.00 8.45 -15.06
N GLU A 217 -5.48 9.56 -15.59
CA GLU A 217 -4.54 9.52 -16.70
C GLU A 217 -3.20 8.86 -16.33
N LEU A 218 -2.72 9.06 -15.11
CA LEU A 218 -1.57 8.33 -14.58
C LEU A 218 -1.82 6.81 -14.60
N LEU A 219 -2.94 6.35 -14.03
CA LEU A 219 -3.27 4.93 -14.00
C LEU A 219 -3.45 4.35 -15.42
N ARG A 220 -4.10 5.09 -16.33
CA ARG A 220 -4.25 4.67 -17.73
C ARG A 220 -2.89 4.46 -18.41
N ARG A 221 -1.94 5.39 -18.24
CA ARG A 221 -0.60 5.27 -18.82
C ARG A 221 0.15 4.05 -18.29
N VAL A 222 0.11 3.82 -16.97
CA VAL A 222 0.74 2.65 -16.35
C VAL A 222 0.09 1.36 -16.84
N ILE A 223 -1.24 1.27 -16.86
CA ILE A 223 -1.95 0.08 -17.36
C ILE A 223 -1.62 -0.17 -18.83
N ALA A 224 -1.58 0.87 -19.67
CA ALA A 224 -1.20 0.73 -21.08
C ALA A 224 0.23 0.22 -21.26
N GLN A 225 1.18 0.71 -20.46
CA GLN A 225 2.56 0.20 -20.45
C GLN A 225 2.59 -1.28 -20.06
N VAL A 226 1.87 -1.67 -19.00
CA VAL A 226 1.77 -3.06 -18.52
C VAL A 226 1.14 -3.99 -19.56
N SER A 227 0.06 -3.56 -20.23
CA SER A 227 -0.58 -4.34 -21.29
C SER A 227 0.29 -4.50 -22.54
N SER A 228 1.12 -3.50 -22.86
CA SER A 228 2.02 -3.55 -24.01
C SER A 228 3.31 -4.34 -23.75
N GLY A 229 3.79 -4.34 -22.50
CA GLY A 229 5.00 -5.02 -22.08
C GLY A 229 4.73 -6.50 -21.86
N ASN A 230 4.89 -7.31 -22.91
CA ASN A 230 4.67 -8.75 -22.83
C ASN A 230 5.82 -9.43 -22.04
N PRO A 231 5.60 -9.92 -20.80
CA PRO A 231 6.67 -10.51 -19.99
C PRO A 231 7.08 -11.90 -20.48
N HIS A 232 6.22 -12.58 -21.26
CA HIS A 232 6.40 -13.99 -21.61
C HIS A 232 7.52 -14.28 -22.61
N LYS A 233 8.08 -13.28 -23.29
CA LYS A 233 9.21 -13.51 -24.22
C LYS A 233 10.55 -13.72 -23.52
N ALA A 234 10.72 -13.30 -22.26
CA ALA A 234 12.01 -13.36 -21.58
C ALA A 234 12.36 -14.76 -21.02
N PHE A 235 11.37 -15.61 -20.75
CA PHE A 235 11.59 -16.93 -20.11
C PHE A 235 11.45 -18.14 -21.04
N ALA A 236 11.08 -17.94 -22.31
CA ALA A 236 10.86 -19.05 -23.24
C ALA A 236 12.15 -19.59 -23.90
N HIS A 237 13.29 -18.92 -23.74
CA HIS A 237 14.59 -19.49 -24.10
C HIS A 237 15.19 -20.21 -22.88
N GLY A 238 14.65 -21.39 -22.58
CA GLY A 238 15.41 -22.38 -21.83
C GLY A 238 16.71 -22.68 -22.58
N PRO A 239 17.84 -22.88 -21.87
CA PRO A 239 19.11 -23.24 -22.51
C PRO A 239 18.87 -24.49 -23.34
N ASP A 240 19.30 -24.47 -24.62
CA ASP A 240 19.32 -25.65 -25.49
C ASP A 240 19.89 -26.82 -24.71
N GLY A 241 18.99 -27.70 -24.27
CA GLY A 241 19.37 -28.90 -23.56
C GLY A 241 20.22 -29.75 -24.49
N PRO A 242 21.35 -30.31 -24.02
CA PRO A 242 22.14 -31.21 -24.84
C PRO A 242 21.25 -32.35 -25.34
N GLN A 243 21.20 -32.52 -26.67
CA GLN A 243 20.63 -33.70 -27.32
C GLN A 243 21.27 -34.95 -26.71
N MET A 244 20.55 -35.58 -25.78
CA MET A 244 20.84 -36.93 -25.31
C MET A 244 20.08 -37.86 -26.25
N ASP A 245 20.79 -38.45 -27.19
CA ASP A 245 20.33 -39.62 -27.93
C ASP A 245 20.11 -40.75 -26.90
N SER A 246 18.87 -41.08 -26.61
CA SER A 246 18.52 -42.21 -25.74
C SER A 246 17.35 -42.95 -26.35
N GLU A 247 17.65 -44.20 -26.70
CA GLU A 247 16.76 -45.20 -27.27
C GLU A 247 15.48 -45.37 -26.44
N GLU A 248 14.38 -45.50 -27.17
CA GLU A 248 13.01 -45.61 -26.68
C GLU A 248 12.78 -46.89 -25.86
N ASP A 249 12.26 -46.73 -24.64
CA ASP A 249 11.59 -47.79 -23.87
C ASP A 249 10.06 -47.55 -23.96
N PRO A 250 9.30 -48.33 -24.76
CA PRO A 250 7.90 -48.04 -25.05
C PRO A 250 6.95 -48.69 -24.03
N ASN A 251 7.13 -48.49 -22.72
CA ASN A 251 6.09 -48.94 -21.76
C ASN A 251 6.21 -48.36 -20.34
N ALA A 252 6.00 -47.05 -20.17
CA ALA A 252 5.63 -46.54 -18.84
C ALA A 252 4.89 -45.20 -18.92
N LEU A 253 3.77 -45.14 -18.20
CA LEU A 253 3.07 -43.93 -17.73
C LEU A 253 2.10 -43.26 -18.70
N GLN A 254 0.94 -43.91 -18.85
CA GLN A 254 -0.34 -43.18 -18.90
C GLN A 254 -0.66 -42.61 -17.51
N SER A 255 -1.24 -41.41 -17.51
CA SER A 255 -1.87 -40.69 -16.40
C SER A 255 -0.97 -39.69 -15.68
N LEU A 256 -1.10 -38.42 -16.08
CA LEU A 256 -1.39 -37.23 -15.25
C LEU A 256 -1.01 -35.95 -16.03
N SER A 257 -1.58 -35.77 -17.22
CA SER A 257 -1.62 -34.48 -17.92
C SER A 257 -2.88 -33.72 -17.52
N GLY A 258 -2.85 -33.10 -16.35
CA GLY A 258 -3.79 -32.05 -15.96
C GLY A 258 -3.25 -30.70 -16.44
N GLU A 259 -3.59 -30.32 -17.67
CA GLU A 259 -3.20 -29.06 -18.30
C GLU A 259 -3.85 -27.88 -17.56
N GLY A 260 -3.09 -27.22 -16.68
CA GLY A 260 -3.44 -25.92 -16.09
C GLY A 260 -3.13 -24.79 -17.06
N GLN A 261 -3.86 -24.72 -18.17
CA GLN A 261 -3.64 -23.78 -19.27
C GLN A 261 -4.89 -22.93 -19.43
N GLY A 262 -4.96 -21.79 -18.72
CA GLY A 262 -6.15 -20.93 -18.79
C GLY A 262 -6.12 -19.59 -18.04
N ASP A 263 -5.15 -19.33 -17.17
CA ASP A 263 -5.26 -18.13 -16.32
C ASP A 263 -4.75 -16.83 -16.97
N GLY A 264 -3.91 -16.90 -18.01
CA GLY A 264 -3.26 -15.72 -18.59
C GLY A 264 -4.18 -14.80 -19.41
N GLU A 265 -5.13 -15.37 -20.17
CA GLU A 265 -6.00 -14.61 -21.08
C GLU A 265 -7.02 -13.75 -20.31
N ARG A 266 -7.42 -14.22 -19.13
CA ARG A 266 -8.38 -13.52 -18.26
C ARG A 266 -7.83 -12.24 -17.66
N ASP A 267 -6.52 -12.14 -17.46
CA ASP A 267 -5.88 -10.96 -16.90
C ASP A 267 -5.92 -9.76 -17.86
N ASP A 268 -5.76 -10.00 -19.16
CA ASP A 268 -5.76 -8.92 -20.15
C ASP A 268 -7.16 -8.28 -20.30
N ASP A 269 -8.22 -9.08 -20.26
CA ASP A 269 -9.62 -8.59 -20.30
C ASP A 269 -9.96 -7.71 -19.09
N ASN A 270 -9.42 -8.08 -17.92
CA ASN A 270 -9.60 -7.32 -16.68
C ASN A 270 -8.91 -5.95 -16.75
N LEU A 271 -7.68 -5.89 -17.28
CA LEU A 271 -6.97 -4.63 -17.48
C LEU A 271 -7.69 -3.73 -18.50
N GLN A 272 -8.24 -4.29 -19.58
CA GLN A 272 -9.04 -3.54 -20.53
C GLN A 272 -10.32 -2.98 -19.88
N THR A 273 -10.95 -3.75 -19.00
CA THR A 273 -12.15 -3.31 -18.27
C THR A 273 -11.82 -2.15 -17.34
N LEU A 274 -10.71 -2.23 -16.60
CA LEU A 274 -10.25 -1.15 -15.72
C LEU A 274 -9.87 0.11 -16.52
N SER A 275 -9.19 -0.07 -17.65
CA SER A 275 -8.83 1.04 -18.57
C SER A 275 -10.07 1.74 -19.14
N LYS A 276 -11.10 0.97 -19.51
CA LYS A 276 -12.40 1.51 -19.94
C LYS A 276 -13.14 2.23 -18.81
N ALA A 277 -13.12 1.68 -17.59
CA ALA A 277 -13.74 2.32 -16.43
C ALA A 277 -13.05 3.64 -16.06
N LEU A 278 -11.74 3.74 -16.28
CA LEU A 278 -11.00 4.98 -16.06
C LEU A 278 -11.34 6.04 -17.11
N SER A 279 -11.77 5.68 -18.33
CA SER A 279 -12.03 6.56 -19.49
C SER A 279 -13.24 7.48 -19.26
#